data_AF-A0A2V1HTC3-F1
#
_entry.id   AF-A0A2V1HTC3-F1
#
_cell.length_a   1.000
_cell.length_b   1.000
_cell.length_c   1.000
_cell.angle_alpha   90.00
_cell.angle_beta   90.00
_cell.angle_gamma   90.00
#
_symmetry.space_group_name_H-M   'P 1'
#
loop_
_entity.id
_entity.type
_entity.pdbx_description
1 polymer ?
#
loop_
_entity_poly.entity_id
_entity_poly.type
_entity_poly.pdbx_seq_one_letter_code
_entity_poly.pdbx_strand_id
1 'polypeptide(L)'
;MGGEVVYRFPEDAPTYLSLHIGAAEIGLGLHPDPTRGPSQVSLWFYVDDVDALVARALAIGAVVTTAAEDQPWGERIARLVDPTGIEVIVAQIL
;
A
#
# COMPACT_ATOMS: atom_id res chain seq x y z
N MET A 1 1.77 8.71 21.13
CA MET A 1 0.75 7.65 20.91
C MET A 1 1.19 6.27 21.40
N GLY A 2 2.41 6.08 21.94
CA GLY A 2 2.76 4.86 22.70
C GLY A 2 2.74 3.54 21.91
N GLY A 3 2.88 3.59 20.58
CA GLY A 3 2.83 2.40 19.74
C GLY A 3 4.09 1.55 19.82
N GLU A 4 3.93 0.25 19.63
CA GLU A 4 5.00 -0.75 19.63
C GLU A 4 5.31 -1.20 18.20
N VAL A 5 6.60 -1.28 17.83
CA VAL A 5 7.02 -1.84 16.54
C VAL A 5 6.92 -3.36 16.59
N VAL A 6 6.07 -3.94 15.74
CA VAL A 6 5.85 -5.39 15.68
C VAL A 6 6.45 -6.06 14.44
N TYR A 7 6.75 -5.28 13.39
CA TYR A 7 7.45 -5.74 12.20
C TYR A 7 8.35 -4.64 11.64
N ARG A 8 9.47 -5.02 11.01
CA ARG A 8 10.36 -4.10 10.30
C ARG A 8 11.05 -4.77 9.13
N PHE A 9 11.28 -4.01 8.07
CA PHE A 9 12.04 -4.47 6.90
C PHE A 9 12.75 -3.32 6.17
N PRO A 10 14.02 -3.49 5.73
CA PRO A 10 14.95 -4.52 6.21
C PRO A 10 15.17 -4.39 7.74
N GLU A 11 15.76 -5.41 8.37
CA GLU A 11 15.98 -5.37 9.83
C GLU A 11 16.95 -4.25 10.23
N ASP A 12 18.03 -4.12 9.45
CA ASP A 12 18.98 -3.02 9.50
C ASP A 12 18.52 -1.87 8.59
N ALA A 13 18.39 -0.67 9.15
CA ALA A 13 17.88 0.53 8.45
C ALA A 13 16.50 0.30 7.77
N PRO A 14 15.44 0.07 8.57
CA PRO A 14 14.12 -0.27 8.04
C PRO A 14 13.52 0.83 7.18
N THR A 15 13.00 0.44 6.04
CA THR A 15 12.19 1.29 5.14
C THR A 15 10.70 1.02 5.27
N TYR A 16 10.32 -0.03 6.00
CA TYR A 16 8.95 -0.32 6.39
C TYR A 16 8.88 -0.75 7.85
N LEU A 17 7.86 -0.29 8.57
CA LEU A 17 7.55 -0.68 9.94
C LEU A 17 6.06 -0.98 10.06
N SER A 18 5.67 -2.00 10.81
CA SER A 18 4.31 -2.09 11.36
C SER A 18 4.32 -1.72 12.84
N LEU A 19 3.36 -0.89 13.24
CA LEU A 19 3.15 -0.45 14.61
C LEU A 19 1.80 -0.96 15.13
N HIS A 20 1.78 -1.52 16.34
CA HIS A 20 0.56 -1.67 17.11
C HIS A 20 0.28 -0.41 17.93
N ILE A 21 -0.92 0.15 17.79
CA ILE A 21 -1.43 1.24 18.61
C ILE A 21 -2.80 0.80 19.15
N GLY A 22 -2.82 0.33 20.40
CA GLY A 22 -4.02 -0.31 20.96
C GLY A 22 -4.36 -1.58 20.18
N ALA A 23 -5.56 -1.63 19.61
CA ALA A 23 -6.04 -2.75 18.78
C ALA A 23 -5.79 -2.56 17.27
N ALA A 24 -5.22 -1.42 16.85
CA ALA A 24 -4.96 -1.12 15.45
C ALA A 24 -3.50 -1.44 15.08
N GLU A 25 -3.29 -1.89 13.84
CA GLU A 25 -1.99 -2.00 13.21
C GLU A 25 -1.84 -0.94 12.12
N ILE A 26 -0.69 -0.27 12.07
CA ILE A 26 -0.37 0.75 11.07
C ILE A 26 0.96 0.41 10.41
N GLY A 27 0.95 0.29 9.09
CA GLY A 27 2.16 0.23 8.27
C GLY A 27 2.71 1.63 7.98
N LEU A 28 4.00 1.84 8.19
CA LEU A 28 4.73 3.05 7.85
C LEU A 28 5.84 2.70 6.85
N GLY A 29 5.68 3.16 5.61
CA GLY A 29 6.71 3.08 4.59
C GLY A 29 7.50 4.38 4.51
N LEU A 30 8.83 4.27 4.41
CA LEU A 30 9.70 5.37 4.03
C LEU A 30 9.65 5.54 2.52
N HIS A 31 9.10 6.67 2.07
CA HIS A 31 9.20 7.07 0.67
C HIS A 31 10.35 8.10 0.51
N PRO A 32 11.29 7.91 -0.44
CA PRO A 32 12.42 8.83 -0.60
C PRO A 32 12.01 10.23 -1.07
N ASP A 33 10.80 10.35 -1.61
CA ASP A 33 10.20 11.62 -2.01
C ASP A 33 8.78 11.74 -1.42
N PRO A 34 8.64 12.20 -0.16
CA PRO A 34 7.35 12.23 0.56
C PRO A 34 6.37 13.27 0.01
N THR A 35 6.80 14.07 -0.98
CA THR A 35 5.95 15.04 -1.67
C THR A 35 5.37 14.52 -2.98
N ARG A 36 5.74 13.29 -3.38
CA ARG A 36 5.40 12.72 -4.69
C ARG A 36 4.03 12.05 -4.67
N GLY A 37 2.98 12.85 -4.52
CA GLY A 37 1.62 12.37 -4.69
C GLY A 37 0.57 13.28 -4.06
N PRO A 38 -0.69 13.11 -4.45
CA PRO A 38 -1.79 13.88 -3.88
C PRO A 38 -2.10 13.52 -2.41
N SER A 39 -1.63 12.38 -1.91
CA SER A 39 -1.88 11.92 -0.55
C SER A 39 -0.60 11.66 0.25
N GLN A 40 -0.64 12.01 1.53
CA GLN A 40 0.39 11.70 2.54
C GLN A 40 0.20 10.31 3.17
N VAL A 41 -0.91 9.63 2.86
CA VAL A 41 -1.28 8.32 3.37
C VAL A 41 -1.81 7.46 2.23
N SER A 42 -1.41 6.19 2.21
CA SER A 42 -1.95 5.20 1.28
C SER A 42 -2.86 4.22 2.03
N LEU A 43 -3.97 3.85 1.41
CA LEU A 43 -4.85 2.79 1.92
C LEU A 43 -4.42 1.46 1.32
N TRP A 44 -4.15 0.46 2.16
CA TRP A 44 -3.77 -0.88 1.70
C TRP A 44 -4.92 -1.86 1.88
N PHE A 45 -5.29 -2.56 0.81
CA PHE A 45 -6.32 -3.59 0.84
C PHE A 45 -5.81 -4.91 0.29
N TYR A 46 -6.04 -5.98 1.04
CA TYR A 46 -5.95 -7.33 0.49
C TYR A 46 -7.24 -7.68 -0.26
N VAL A 47 -7.09 -8.24 -1.46
CA VAL A 47 -8.18 -8.58 -2.36
C VAL A 47 -7.93 -9.95 -2.97
N ASP A 48 -9.02 -10.65 -3.35
CA ASP A 48 -8.91 -11.98 -3.94
C ASP A 48 -8.32 -11.97 -5.37
N ASP A 49 -8.52 -10.87 -6.10
CA ASP A 49 -8.07 -10.68 -7.48
C ASP A 49 -7.72 -9.21 -7.73
N VAL A 50 -6.42 -8.92 -7.81
CA VAL A 50 -5.90 -7.57 -8.05
C VAL A 50 -6.26 -7.07 -9.44
N ASP A 51 -6.14 -7.89 -10.48
CA ASP A 51 -6.38 -7.46 -11.86
C ASP A 51 -7.85 -7.11 -12.08
N ALA A 52 -8.77 -7.93 -11.55
CA ALA A 52 -10.21 -7.66 -11.62
C ALA A 52 -10.62 -6.40 -10.86
N LEU A 53 -9.97 -6.09 -9.74
CA LEU A 53 -10.24 -4.86 -9.00
C LEU A 53 -9.64 -3.64 -9.71
N VAL A 54 -8.42 -3.73 -10.26
CA VAL A 54 -7.80 -2.66 -11.06
C VAL A 54 -8.68 -2.31 -12.27
N ALA A 55 -9.19 -3.31 -12.99
CA ALA A 55 -10.09 -3.08 -14.12
C ALA A 55 -11.37 -2.33 -13.71
N ARG A 56 -11.97 -2.67 -12.56
CA ARG A 56 -13.12 -1.96 -12.01
C ARG A 56 -12.78 -0.54 -11.58
N ALA A 57 -11.63 -0.34 -10.94
CA ALA A 57 -11.17 0.97 -10.49
C ALA A 57 -10.96 1.93 -11.67
N LEU A 58 -10.33 1.45 -12.75
CA LEU A 58 -10.19 2.22 -13.99
C LEU A 58 -11.54 2.63 -14.58
N ALA A 59 -12.53 1.72 -14.57
CA ALA A 59 -13.86 2.00 -15.10
C ALA A 59 -14.62 3.10 -14.33
N ILE A 60 -14.25 3.39 -13.08
CA ILE A 60 -14.83 4.44 -12.24
C ILE A 60 -13.93 5.69 -12.12
N GLY A 61 -12.87 5.77 -12.93
CA GLY A 61 -12.02 6.96 -13.03
C GLY A 61 -10.80 6.97 -12.12
N ALA A 62 -10.44 5.85 -11.50
CA ALA A 62 -9.13 5.75 -10.83
C ALA A 62 -7.99 5.75 -11.86
N VAL A 63 -6.80 6.17 -11.44
CA VAL A 63 -5.59 6.19 -12.26
C VAL A 63 -4.60 5.18 -11.71
N VAL A 64 -4.15 4.24 -12.53
CA VAL A 64 -3.08 3.31 -12.15
C VAL A 64 -1.74 4.04 -12.19
N THR A 65 -1.08 4.15 -11.04
CA THR A 65 0.26 4.76 -10.90
C THR A 65 1.37 3.72 -10.96
N THR A 66 1.07 2.47 -10.60
CA THR A 66 1.96 1.33 -10.78
C THR A 66 1.12 0.12 -11.18
N ALA A 67 1.46 -0.49 -12.31
CA ALA A 67 0.76 -1.65 -12.82
C ALA A 67 0.88 -2.84 -11.85
N ALA A 68 -0.05 -3.78 -11.96
CA ALA A 68 -0.06 -4.98 -11.14
C ALA A 68 1.16 -5.86 -11.46
N GLU A 69 2.02 -6.08 -10.47
CA GLU A 69 3.26 -6.85 -10.61
C GLU A 69 3.43 -7.84 -9.44
N ASP A 70 3.91 -9.04 -9.77
CA ASP A 70 4.24 -10.07 -8.77
C ASP A 70 5.57 -9.71 -8.10
N GLN A 71 5.57 -9.73 -6.77
CA GLN A 71 6.68 -9.32 -5.94
C GLN A 71 7.47 -10.53 -5.44
N PRO A 72 8.78 -10.39 -5.17
CA PRO A 72 9.64 -11.48 -4.70
C PRO A 72 9.18 -12.18 -3.41
N TRP A 73 8.33 -11.52 -2.61
CA TRP A 73 7.78 -12.04 -1.36
C TRP A 73 6.43 -12.74 -1.50
N GLY A 74 5.96 -13.02 -2.73
CA GLY A 74 4.77 -13.83 -2.96
C GLY A 74 3.45 -13.05 -2.93
N GLU A 75 3.49 -11.76 -3.28
CA GLU A 75 2.28 -10.95 -3.44
C GLU A 75 2.21 -10.33 -4.84
N ARG A 76 1.01 -10.21 -5.40
CA ARG A 76 0.74 -9.38 -6.57
C ARG A 76 0.22 -8.03 -6.10
N ILE A 77 0.84 -6.93 -6.53
CA ILE A 77 0.55 -5.59 -6.01
C ILE A 77 0.33 -4.60 -7.15
N ALA A 78 -0.70 -3.76 -7.04
CA ALA A 78 -0.91 -2.59 -7.88
C ALA A 78 -1.11 -1.33 -7.04
N ARG A 79 -0.77 -0.17 -7.62
CA ARG A 79 -1.01 1.15 -7.02
C ARG A 79 -1.90 1.98 -7.92
N LEU A 80 -2.89 2.62 -7.30
CA LEU A 80 -3.85 3.49 -7.96
C LEU A 80 -4.11 4.74 -7.13
N VAL A 81 -4.55 5.80 -7.81
CA VAL A 81 -5.10 7.00 -7.19
C VAL A 81 -6.57 7.05 -7.52
N ASP A 82 -7.42 7.12 -6.49
CA ASP A 82 -8.86 7.25 -6.68
C ASP A 82 -9.24 8.65 -7.20
N PRO A 83 -10.48 8.87 -7.65
CA PRO A 83 -10.92 10.19 -8.16
C PRO A 83 -10.83 11.34 -7.13
N THR A 84 -10.67 11.04 -5.84
CA THR A 84 -10.52 12.03 -4.76
C THR A 84 -9.06 12.38 -4.46
N GLY A 85 -8.11 11.64 -5.04
CA GLY A 85 -6.68 11.86 -4.85
C GLY A 85 -6.05 10.99 -3.75
N ILE A 86 -6.75 9.97 -3.25
CA ILE A 86 -6.19 9.04 -2.26
C ILE A 86 -5.40 7.95 -2.98
N GLU A 87 -4.17 7.68 -2.53
CA GLU A 87 -3.44 6.49 -3.00
C GLU A 87 -4.04 5.24 -2.36
N VAL A 88 -4.36 4.27 -3.21
CA VAL A 88 -4.84 2.95 -2.82
C VAL A 88 -3.84 1.92 -3.35
N ILE A 89 -3.37 1.05 -2.47
CA ILE A 89 -2.52 -0.08 -2.76
C ILE A 89 -3.38 -1.32 -2.60
N VAL A 90 -3.39 -2.18 -3.61
CA VAL A 90 -4.17 -3.41 -3.61
C VAL A 90 -3.24 -4.58 -3.80
N ALA A 91 -3.35 -5.56 -2.91
CA ALA A 91 -2.47 -6.71 -2.85
C ALA A 91 -3.28 -8.00 -2.85
N GLN A 92 -2.73 -9.02 -3.49
CA GLN A 92 -3.24 -10.39 -3.47
C GLN A 92 -2.08 -11.30 -3.10
N ILE A 93 -2.32 -12.26 -2.21
CA ILE A 93 -1.35 -13.30 -1.88
C ILE A 93 -1.35 -14.35 -3.00
N LEU A 94 -0.16 -14.73 -3.47
CA LEU A 94 0.05 -15.71 -4.54
C LEU A 94 0.22 -17.14 -4.02
#